data_AF-A0A947WPI2-F1
#
_entry.id   AF-A0A947WPI2-F1
#
_cell.length_a   1.000
_cell.length_b   1.000
_cell.length_c   1.000
_cell.angle_alpha   90.00
_cell.angle_beta   90.00
_cell.angle_gamma   90.00
#
_symmetry.space_group_name_H-M   'P 1'
#
loop_
_entity.id
_entity.type
_entity.pdbx_description
1 polymer ?
#
loop_
_entity_poly.entity_id
_entity_poly.type
_entity_poly.pdbx_seq_one_letter_code
_entity_poly.pdbx_strand_id
1 'polypeptide(L)'
;MKKEKLLRPKTVWVGLCVLGLVLTLGACTKKEEAQDQTSGSDTTVENCAKTGSQTSMSYDEAKKIASEGECAKEGTLKSTHQCNENSGTWWIDLEATQAKEGCNPACVVDAESKSSEINWRCTGLLSE
;
A
#
# COMPACT_ATOMS: atom_id res chain seq x y z
N MET A 1 -7.89 -46.06 6.41
CA MET A 1 -8.05 -46.67 5.05
C MET A 1 -8.11 -45.51 4.06
N LYS A 2 -7.04 -45.21 3.30
CA LYS A 2 -6.88 -45.54 1.85
C LYS A 2 -8.08 -45.02 1.03
N LYS A 3 -7.98 -44.12 0.04
CA LYS A 3 -6.92 -43.90 -0.95
C LYS A 3 -6.97 -42.47 -1.53
N GLU A 4 -5.78 -42.02 -1.92
CA GLU A 4 -5.50 -40.89 -2.81
C GLU A 4 -6.22 -41.01 -4.16
N LYS A 5 -6.54 -39.87 -4.78
CA LYS A 5 -6.70 -39.77 -6.23
C LYS A 5 -5.91 -38.56 -6.74
N LEU A 6 -4.69 -38.86 -7.19
CA LEU A 6 -4.03 -38.12 -8.25
C LEU A 6 -4.96 -37.99 -9.46
N LEU A 7 -4.97 -36.83 -10.11
CA LEU A 7 -4.90 -36.74 -11.57
C LEU A 7 -4.65 -35.29 -12.00
N ARG A 8 -3.44 -35.05 -12.50
CA ARG A 8 -3.07 -33.89 -13.33
C ARG A 8 -3.57 -34.12 -14.76
N PRO A 9 -3.90 -33.08 -15.52
CA PRO A 9 -3.73 -33.09 -16.97
C PRO A 9 -2.49 -32.30 -17.40
N LYS A 10 -1.74 -32.94 -18.31
CA LYS A 10 -0.58 -32.43 -19.04
C LYS A 10 -1.05 -31.86 -20.39
N THR A 11 -0.43 -30.75 -20.80
CA THR A 11 0.06 -30.44 -22.16
C THR A 11 -0.90 -30.57 -23.35
N VAL A 12 -1.22 -29.41 -23.96
CA VAL A 12 -1.65 -29.20 -25.37
C VAL A 12 -1.20 -27.74 -25.67
N TRP A 13 -0.56 -27.30 -26.76
CA TRP A 13 -0.48 -27.78 -28.13
C TRP A 13 0.81 -27.30 -28.81
N VAL A 14 1.26 -28.08 -29.79
CA VAL A 14 2.29 -27.76 -30.79
C VAL A 14 1.75 -26.71 -31.76
N GLY A 15 2.52 -25.67 -32.07
CA GLY A 15 2.22 -24.71 -33.14
C GLY A 15 3.52 -24.09 -33.67
N LEU A 16 4.25 -24.84 -34.50
CA LEU A 16 4.39 -24.63 -35.94
C LEU A 16 5.39 -23.52 -36.33
N CYS A 17 6.50 -23.96 -36.91
CA CYS A 17 7.50 -23.13 -37.58
C CYS A 17 6.86 -22.28 -38.69
N VAL A 18 7.17 -20.99 -38.70
CA VAL A 18 7.20 -20.21 -39.95
C VAL A 18 8.54 -19.48 -39.99
N LEU A 19 9.49 -20.09 -40.68
CA LEU A 19 10.68 -19.44 -41.23
C LEU A 19 10.21 -18.43 -42.28
N GLY A 20 10.09 -17.17 -41.88
CA GLY A 20 9.83 -16.04 -42.77
C GLY A 20 11.04 -15.11 -42.78
N LEU A 21 11.99 -15.39 -43.68
CA LEU A 21 13.12 -14.51 -43.97
C LEU A 21 12.62 -13.32 -44.78
N VAL A 22 12.47 -12.15 -44.15
CA VAL A 22 12.12 -10.90 -44.84
C VAL A 22 13.20 -9.87 -44.56
N LEU A 23 14.07 -9.68 -45.56
CA LEU A 23 14.96 -8.54 -45.71
C LEU A 23 14.14 -7.34 -46.23
N THR A 24 13.89 -6.33 -45.40
CA THR A 24 13.44 -5.02 -45.86
C THR A 24 14.42 -3.93 -45.43
N LEU A 25 14.99 -3.26 -46.43
CA LEU A 25 15.72 -2.01 -46.32
C LEU A 25 14.74 -0.85 -46.05
N GLY A 26 15.08 0.02 -45.10
CA GLY A 26 14.72 1.45 -45.11
C GLY A 26 13.32 1.85 -44.64
N ALA A 27 13.23 2.33 -43.39
CA ALA A 27 12.63 3.62 -43.00
C ALA A 27 12.54 3.71 -41.46
N CYS A 28 13.23 4.68 -40.86
CA CYS A 28 13.07 5.02 -39.44
C CYS A 28 11.63 5.44 -39.15
N THR A 29 10.87 4.59 -38.47
CA THR A 29 9.64 4.99 -37.78
C THR A 29 9.94 4.98 -36.29
N LYS A 30 9.89 6.15 -35.65
CA LYS A 30 9.92 6.27 -34.19
C LYS A 30 8.76 5.46 -33.64
N LYS A 31 9.06 4.33 -33.02
CA LYS A 31 8.10 3.56 -32.23
C LYS A 31 7.96 4.29 -30.90
N GLU A 32 6.82 4.95 -30.74
CA GLU A 32 6.42 5.59 -29.49
C GLU A 32 6.40 4.54 -28.39
N GLU A 33 7.16 4.82 -27.34
CA GLU A 33 7.31 3.99 -26.16
C GLU A 33 5.98 4.01 -25.41
N ALA A 34 5.17 2.96 -25.56
CA ALA A 34 4.25 2.59 -24.51
C ALA A 34 5.11 2.06 -23.36
N GLN A 35 5.55 2.98 -22.49
CA GLN A 35 6.01 2.64 -21.15
C GLN A 35 4.81 2.03 -20.41
N ASP A 36 4.65 0.72 -20.58
CA ASP A 36 4.12 -0.13 -19.53
C ASP A 36 5.03 0.13 -18.34
N GLN A 37 4.56 0.99 -17.44
CA GLN A 37 5.17 1.18 -16.15
C GLN A 37 5.02 -0.14 -15.42
N THR A 38 5.99 -1.03 -15.68
CA THR A 38 6.59 -1.85 -14.67
C THR A 38 6.98 -0.87 -13.56
N SER A 39 6.02 -0.60 -12.67
CA SER A 39 6.26 -0.10 -11.33
C SER A 39 7.11 -1.18 -10.69
N GLY A 40 8.40 -1.09 -10.94
CA GLY A 40 9.42 -1.73 -10.15
C GLY A 40 9.13 -1.26 -8.74
N SER A 41 8.53 -2.16 -7.99
CA SER A 41 8.39 -2.10 -6.55
C SER A 41 9.82 -2.07 -6.00
N ASP A 42 10.41 -0.88 -6.00
CA ASP A 42 11.51 -0.55 -5.11
C ASP A 42 10.88 -0.58 -3.72
N THR A 43 10.90 -1.76 -3.11
CA THR A 43 10.47 -1.98 -1.72
C THR A 43 11.45 -1.29 -0.78
N THR A 44 11.55 0.03 -0.84
CA THR A 44 12.05 0.82 0.28
C THR A 44 10.98 0.71 1.36
N VAL A 45 11.19 -0.21 2.30
CA VAL A 45 10.31 -0.38 3.46
C VAL A 45 10.39 0.92 4.27
N GLU A 46 9.33 1.72 4.21
CA GLU A 46 9.23 2.94 5.01
C GLU A 46 9.04 2.57 6.48
N ASN A 47 9.87 3.14 7.35
CA ASN A 47 9.90 2.84 8.77
C ASN A 47 9.79 4.13 9.58
N CYS A 48 9.02 4.09 10.66
CA CYS A 48 8.95 5.15 11.66
C CYS A 48 9.69 4.71 12.91
N ALA A 49 10.64 5.53 13.36
CA ALA A 49 11.40 5.31 14.58
C ALA A 49 11.36 6.56 15.43
N LYS A 50 11.24 6.38 16.75
CA LYS A 50 11.35 7.50 17.67
C LYS A 50 12.81 7.93 17.79
N THR A 51 13.08 9.23 17.70
CA THR A 51 14.43 9.78 17.89
C THR A 51 14.98 9.36 19.25
N GLY A 52 16.11 8.64 19.25
CA GLY A 52 16.75 8.14 20.47
C GLY A 52 16.19 6.82 21.03
N SER A 53 15.21 6.20 20.35
CA SER A 53 14.71 4.86 20.67
C SER A 53 15.28 3.83 19.69
N GLN A 54 15.36 2.57 20.12
CA GLN A 54 15.65 1.45 19.23
C GLN A 54 14.38 0.86 18.60
N THR A 55 13.20 1.33 19.02
CA THR A 55 11.93 0.86 18.50
C THR A 55 11.61 1.52 17.17
N SER A 56 11.29 0.70 16.17
CA SER A 56 10.79 1.14 14.87
C SER A 56 9.62 0.27 14.43
N MET A 57 8.80 0.80 13.52
CA MET A 57 7.66 0.12 12.93
C MET A 57 7.55 0.47 11.46
N SER A 58 7.35 -0.52 10.59
CA SER A 58 7.10 -0.25 9.18
C SER A 58 5.69 0.30 8.96
N TYR A 59 5.49 1.04 7.86
CA TYR A 59 4.15 1.49 7.50
C TYR A 59 3.16 0.32 7.32
N ASP A 60 3.60 -0.80 6.72
CA ASP A 60 2.74 -1.97 6.53
C ASP A 60 2.29 -2.59 7.87
N GLU A 61 3.18 -2.66 8.86
CA GLU A 61 2.84 -3.10 10.20
C GLU A 61 1.86 -2.13 10.87
N ALA A 62 2.10 -0.83 10.76
CA ALA A 62 1.22 0.20 11.30
C ALA A 62 -0.19 0.14 10.68
N LYS A 63 -0.25 -0.01 9.36
CA LYS A 63 -1.51 -0.15 8.61
C LYS A 63 -2.27 -1.40 9.04
N LYS A 64 -1.57 -2.51 9.26
CA LYS A 64 -2.18 -3.75 9.79
C LYS A 64 -2.81 -3.51 11.17
N ILE A 65 -2.05 -2.93 12.10
CA ILE A 65 -2.56 -2.62 13.45
C ILE A 65 -3.77 -1.69 13.38
N ALA A 66 -3.70 -0.62 12.58
CA ALA A 66 -4.81 0.31 12.36
C ALA A 66 -6.05 -0.39 11.79
N SER A 67 -5.88 -1.32 10.86
CA SER A 67 -6.98 -2.05 10.21
C SER A 67 -7.63 -3.11 11.10
N GLU A 68 -6.92 -3.57 12.13
CA GLU A 68 -7.42 -4.56 13.11
C GLU A 68 -7.95 -3.89 14.39
N GLY A 69 -7.68 -2.58 14.57
CA GLY A 69 -8.00 -1.81 15.76
C GLY A 69 -9.27 -0.94 15.66
N GLU A 70 -9.36 0.04 16.55
CA GLU A 70 -10.52 0.94 16.66
C GLU A 70 -10.72 1.82 15.42
N CYS A 71 -9.63 2.17 14.71
CA CYS A 71 -9.69 3.01 13.52
C CYS A 71 -10.54 2.40 12.40
N ALA A 72 -10.52 1.07 12.25
CA ALA A 72 -11.30 0.36 11.23
C ALA A 72 -12.82 0.41 11.48
N LYS A 73 -13.25 0.67 12.72
CA LYS A 73 -14.67 0.84 13.06
C LYS A 73 -15.21 2.20 12.62
N GLU A 74 -14.33 3.17 12.46
CA GLU A 74 -14.69 4.57 12.27
C GLU A 74 -14.60 4.99 10.81
N GLY A 75 -13.76 4.32 10.02
CA GLY A 75 -13.59 4.65 8.61
C GLY A 75 -12.68 3.71 7.85
N THR A 76 -12.41 4.11 6.61
CA THR A 76 -11.43 3.44 5.74
C THR A 76 -10.09 4.15 5.83
N LEU A 77 -9.01 3.42 6.07
CA LEU A 77 -7.66 3.97 6.06
C LEU A 77 -7.26 4.41 4.65
N LYS A 78 -6.72 5.62 4.52
CA LYS A 78 -6.15 6.14 3.27
C LYS A 78 -4.70 5.68 3.10
N SER A 79 -4.18 5.86 1.90
CA SER A 79 -2.76 5.68 1.62
C SER A 79 -1.90 6.84 2.12
N THR A 80 -2.49 8.00 2.40
CA THR A 80 -1.75 9.15 2.96
C THR A 80 -1.35 8.85 4.39
N HIS A 81 -0.05 8.94 4.67
CA HIS A 81 0.50 8.68 5.99
C HIS A 81 1.75 9.51 6.25
N GLN A 82 2.13 9.64 7.51
CA GLN A 82 3.33 10.34 7.95
C GLN A 82 3.86 9.72 9.25
N CYS A 83 5.17 9.56 9.36
CA CYS A 83 5.84 9.27 10.62
C CYS A 83 6.04 10.56 11.43
N ASN A 84 5.69 10.52 12.71
CA ASN A 84 6.15 11.49 13.69
C ASN A 84 7.30 10.86 14.50
N GLU A 85 8.53 11.15 14.11
CA GLU A 85 9.75 10.64 14.75
C GLU A 85 9.97 11.17 16.17
N ASN A 86 9.30 12.24 16.58
CA ASN A 86 9.44 12.76 17.95
C ASN A 86 8.71 11.84 18.95
N SER A 87 7.55 11.31 18.54
CA SER A 87 6.76 10.38 19.35
C SER A 87 6.95 8.92 18.96
N GLY A 88 7.47 8.62 17.77
CA GLY A 88 7.50 7.27 17.23
C GLY A 88 6.11 6.79 16.83
N THR A 89 5.29 7.67 16.25
CA THR A 89 3.92 7.34 15.88
C THR A 89 3.68 7.49 14.39
N TRP A 90 2.95 6.54 13.80
CA TRP A 90 2.43 6.65 12.46
C TRP A 90 1.09 7.37 12.48
N TRP A 91 0.93 8.36 11.61
CA TRP A 91 -0.33 9.04 11.36
C TRP A 91 -0.82 8.60 10.00
N ILE A 92 -1.92 7.86 9.95
CA ILE A 92 -2.54 7.37 8.72
C ILE A 92 -3.88 8.08 8.56
N ASP A 93 -4.06 8.84 7.49
CA ASP A 93 -5.32 9.56 7.29
C ASP A 93 -6.49 8.57 7.16
N LEU A 94 -7.66 8.98 7.68
CA LEU A 94 -8.87 8.17 7.71
C LEU A 94 -9.96 8.86 6.88
N GLU A 95 -10.69 8.09 6.06
CA GLU A 95 -11.99 8.49 5.54
C GLU A 95 -13.07 7.99 6.50
N ALA A 96 -13.53 8.85 7.41
CA ALA A 96 -14.52 8.48 8.40
C ALA A 96 -15.90 8.26 7.75
N THR A 97 -16.63 7.26 8.26
CA THR A 97 -18.01 6.99 7.88
C THR A 97 -18.97 8.14 8.25
N GLN A 98 -18.64 8.86 9.31
CA GLN A 98 -19.34 10.07 9.74
C GLN A 98 -18.40 11.27 9.68
N ALA A 99 -18.71 12.24 8.82
CA ALA A 99 -17.96 13.48 8.73
C ALA A 99 -18.21 14.36 9.97
N LYS A 100 -17.14 14.94 10.52
CA LYS A 100 -17.20 16.01 11.51
C LYS A 100 -16.77 17.30 10.83
N GLU A 101 -17.67 18.28 10.81
CA GLU A 101 -17.40 19.56 10.13
C GLU A 101 -16.14 20.21 10.70
N GLY A 102 -15.27 20.70 9.80
CA GLY A 102 -13.99 21.31 10.16
C GLY A 102 -12.94 20.34 10.70
N CYS A 103 -13.17 19.02 10.68
CA CYS A 103 -12.22 18.03 11.20
C CYS A 103 -11.71 17.06 10.13
N ASN A 104 -10.45 16.67 10.27
CA ASN A 104 -9.83 15.63 9.44
C ASN A 104 -9.24 14.53 10.35
N PRO A 105 -9.84 13.33 10.36
CA PRO A 105 -9.40 12.24 11.23
C PRO A 105 -8.13 11.55 10.70
N ALA A 106 -7.29 11.13 11.62
CA ALA A 106 -6.17 10.22 11.37
C ALA A 106 -6.20 9.09 12.40
N CYS A 107 -5.77 7.90 11.97
CA CYS A 107 -5.40 6.82 12.87
C CYS A 107 -3.95 7.01 13.29
N VAL A 108 -3.71 7.16 14.59
CA VAL A 108 -2.39 7.27 15.19
C VAL A 108 -2.00 5.92 15.74
N VAL A 109 -0.90 5.35 15.26
CA VAL A 109 -0.37 4.05 15.71
C VAL A 109 0.96 4.27 16.39
N ASP A 110 1.08 3.81 17.63
CA ASP A 110 2.31 3.94 18.41
C ASP A 110 3.24 2.75 18.18
N ALA A 111 4.50 3.04 17.84
CA ALA A 111 5.48 2.03 17.50
C ALA A 111 5.91 1.16 18.70
N GLU A 112 5.86 1.71 19.92
CA GLU A 112 6.29 1.07 21.17
C GLU A 112 5.17 0.22 21.78
N SER A 113 3.97 0.79 21.95
CA SER A 113 2.83 0.07 22.54
C SER A 113 2.10 -0.84 21.56
N LYS A 114 2.30 -0.66 20.25
CA LYS A 114 1.56 -1.35 19.18
C LYS A 114 0.04 -1.12 19.27
N SER A 115 -0.38 0.03 19.78
CA SER A 115 -1.80 0.43 19.86
C SER A 115 -2.17 1.47 18.82
N SER A 116 -3.44 1.47 18.39
CA SER A 116 -4.01 2.48 17.49
C SER A 116 -5.10 3.29 18.17
N GLU A 117 -5.11 4.61 17.97
CA GLU A 117 -6.15 5.53 18.42
C GLU A 117 -6.54 6.51 17.31
N ILE A 118 -7.73 7.11 17.41
CA ILE A 118 -8.21 8.09 16.43
C ILE A 118 -7.93 9.49 16.94
N ASN A 119 -7.28 10.30 16.09
CA ASN A 119 -7.05 11.71 16.34
C ASN A 119 -7.84 12.56 15.35
N TRP A 120 -8.79 13.35 15.86
CA TRP A 120 -9.56 14.31 15.06
C TRP A 120 -8.84 15.66 15.05
N ARG A 121 -8.16 15.96 13.94
CA ARG A 121 -7.49 17.25 13.75
C ARG A 121 -8.52 18.25 13.24
N CYS A 122 -9.12 18.99 14.17
CA CYS A 122 -10.15 19.98 13.86
C CYS A 122 -9.55 21.38 13.73
N THR A 123 -9.92 22.10 12.66
CA THR A 123 -9.73 23.55 12.55
C THR A 123 -11.01 24.22 13.00
N GLY A 124 -10.93 25.05 14.04
CA GLY A 124 -12.09 25.75 14.56
C GLY A 124 -12.73 26.66 13.50
N LEU A 125 -14.02 26.47 13.26
CA LEU A 125 -14.87 27.54 12.76
C LEU A 125 -14.66 28.72 13.73
N LEU A 126 -14.14 29.85 13.26
CA LEU A 126 -14.16 31.08 14.05
C LEU A 126 -15.64 31.38 14.32
N SER A 127 -16.12 31.14 15.54
CA SER A 127 -17.44 31.63 15.94
C SER A 127 -17.41 33.15 15.95
N GLU A 128 -18.31 33.79 15.19
CA GLU A 128 -18.67 35.22 15.36
C GLU A 128 -19.29 35.47 16.74
#